data_AF-A0A961GVS2-F1
#
_entry.id   AF-A0A961GVS2-F1
#
_cell.length_a   1.000
_cell.length_b   1.000
_cell.length_c   1.000
_cell.angle_alpha   90.00
_cell.angle_beta   90.00
_cell.angle_gamma   90.00
#
_symmetry.space_group_name_H-M   'P 1'
#
loop_
_entity.id
_entity.type
_entity.pdbx_description
1 polymer ?
#
loop_
_entity_poly.entity_id
_entity_poly.type
_entity_poly.pdbx_seq_one_letter_code
_entity_poly.pdbx_strand_id
1 'polypeptide(L)'
;AAVAARGGVTTEAPVVVRLPVDSPYADAKSLLLQFVAEANRCRAIAHGGLGLSAVIGFADDVAATELLFTSLLLQAQGALAAAAKTAPPGTRVRSQSYRSAFLLAYAQRIGDRLDEANRAVLRAAEEELGASFLPVLRTQADAVDDFVADRYGDLVSSHVRGGWDAAGWASGTKAADDARLTRGDLPGGA
;
A
#
# COMPACT_ATOMS: atom_id res chain seq x y z
N ALA A 1 8.82 -22.06 -27.47
CA ALA A 1 10.16 -21.47 -27.25
C ALA A 1 10.37 -21.36 -25.76
N ALA A 2 11.24 -22.20 -25.20
CA ALA A 2 11.55 -22.22 -23.77
C ALA A 2 12.50 -21.05 -23.45
N VAL A 3 12.12 -20.20 -22.50
CA VAL A 3 13.02 -19.18 -21.94
C VAL A 3 13.74 -19.83 -20.77
N ALA A 4 15.05 -20.04 -20.96
CA ALA A 4 15.97 -20.44 -19.91
C ALA A 4 16.18 -19.26 -18.94
N ALA A 5 15.87 -19.46 -17.66
CA ALA A 5 16.28 -18.54 -16.61
C ALA A 5 17.78 -18.70 -16.39
N ARG A 6 18.55 -17.66 -16.70
CA ARG A 6 19.98 -17.59 -16.41
C ARG A 6 20.18 -17.40 -14.90
N GLY A 7 20.94 -18.31 -14.30
CA GLY A 7 21.50 -18.15 -12.97
C GLY A 7 22.55 -17.04 -12.92
N GLY A 8 22.52 -16.31 -11.83
CA GLY A 8 23.48 -15.28 -11.42
C GLY A 8 22.80 -14.43 -10.35
N VAL A 9 23.08 -14.70 -9.07
CA VAL A 9 22.70 -13.78 -7.98
C VAL A 9 23.58 -12.55 -8.16
N THR A 10 23.15 -11.61 -9.00
CA THR A 10 23.51 -10.21 -8.80
C THR A 10 22.92 -9.84 -7.45
N THR A 11 23.76 -9.44 -6.50
CA THR A 11 23.29 -8.81 -5.26
C THR A 11 22.61 -7.51 -5.67
N GLU A 12 21.33 -7.60 -6.03
CA GLU A 12 20.56 -6.46 -6.49
C GLU A 12 20.47 -5.48 -5.31
N ALA A 13 20.84 -4.23 -5.54
CA ALA A 13 20.75 -3.21 -4.51
C ALA A 13 19.31 -2.67 -4.46
N PRO A 14 18.82 -2.25 -3.29
CA PRO A 14 17.55 -1.54 -3.22
C PRO A 14 17.53 -0.31 -4.14
N VAL A 15 16.40 -0.08 -4.78
CA VAL A 15 16.13 1.09 -5.63
C VAL A 15 15.18 2.05 -4.93
N VAL A 16 15.09 3.28 -5.43
CA VAL A 16 14.20 4.33 -4.90
C VAL A 16 13.30 4.85 -6.02
N VAL A 17 11.99 4.77 -5.81
CA VAL A 17 10.99 5.43 -6.68
C VAL A 17 10.28 6.51 -5.86
N ARG A 18 9.97 7.65 -6.50
CA ARG A 18 9.21 8.74 -5.87
C ARG A 18 7.80 8.72 -6.42
N LEU A 19 6.82 8.58 -5.52
CA LEU A 19 5.41 8.57 -5.85
C LEU A 19 4.76 9.88 -5.37
N PRO A 20 3.99 10.57 -6.22
CA PRO A 20 3.24 11.74 -5.79
C PRO A 20 2.16 11.35 -4.79
N VAL A 21 2.08 12.09 -3.68
CA VAL A 21 1.08 11.96 -2.63
C VAL A 21 0.53 13.35 -2.32
N ASP A 22 -0.23 13.87 -3.28
CA ASP A 22 -0.72 15.24 -3.23
C ASP A 22 -1.88 15.43 -2.27
N SER A 23 -2.00 16.67 -1.80
CA SER A 23 -3.21 17.14 -1.11
C SER A 23 -4.43 17.13 -2.05
N PRO A 24 -5.66 17.01 -1.51
CA PRO A 24 -6.00 16.81 -0.10
C PRO A 24 -5.76 15.37 0.38
N TYR A 25 -5.72 15.21 1.71
CA TYR A 25 -5.61 13.92 2.41
C TYR A 25 -4.26 13.20 2.22
N ALA A 26 -3.18 13.96 2.07
CA ALA A 26 -1.84 13.40 1.92
C ALA A 26 -1.50 12.41 3.04
N ASP A 27 -1.83 12.71 4.30
CA ASP A 27 -1.56 11.81 5.44
C ASP A 27 -2.21 10.43 5.28
N ALA A 28 -3.49 10.37 4.90
CA ALA A 28 -4.19 9.09 4.71
C ALA A 28 -3.68 8.33 3.48
N LYS A 29 -3.31 9.04 2.40
CA LYS A 29 -2.71 8.42 1.21
C LYS A 29 -1.30 7.90 1.50
N SER A 30 -0.50 8.63 2.28
CA SER A 30 0.82 8.20 2.72
C SER A 30 0.73 6.98 3.63
N LEU A 31 -0.27 6.94 4.53
CA LEU A 31 -0.53 5.75 5.34
C LEU A 31 -0.90 4.54 4.49
N LEU A 32 -1.76 4.71 3.48
CA LEU A 32 -2.07 3.63 2.53
C LEU A 32 -0.80 3.15 1.81
N LEU A 33 0.03 4.06 1.31
CA LEU A 33 1.30 3.69 0.67
C LEU A 33 2.23 2.96 1.62
N GLN A 34 2.31 3.37 2.89
CA GLN A 34 3.11 2.70 3.90
C GLN A 34 2.68 1.24 4.07
N PHE A 35 1.38 0.98 4.27
CA PHE A 35 0.88 -0.39 4.39
C PHE A 35 1.14 -1.24 3.14
N VAL A 36 0.97 -0.66 1.95
CA VAL A 36 1.26 -1.34 0.69
C VAL A 36 2.76 -1.65 0.55
N ALA A 37 3.63 -0.70 0.90
CA ALA A 37 5.07 -0.88 0.85
C ALA A 37 5.52 -1.97 1.84
N GLU A 38 5.07 -1.92 3.09
CA GLU A 38 5.39 -2.93 4.11
C GLU A 38 4.93 -4.33 3.66
N ALA A 39 3.73 -4.44 3.07
CA ALA A 39 3.22 -5.69 2.54
C ALA A 39 4.08 -6.27 1.39
N ASN A 40 4.78 -5.41 0.66
CA ASN A 40 5.71 -5.80 -0.42
C ASN A 40 7.18 -5.71 0.02
N ARG A 41 7.49 -5.78 1.32
CA ARG A 41 8.87 -5.76 1.87
C ARG A 41 9.67 -4.50 1.48
N CYS A 42 8.96 -3.41 1.19
CA CYS A 42 9.52 -2.09 0.92
C CYS A 42 9.42 -1.18 2.16
N ARG A 43 10.05 -0.01 2.08
CA ARG A 43 9.86 1.12 3.00
C ARG A 43 9.24 2.29 2.24
N ALA A 44 8.33 3.01 2.88
CA ALA A 44 7.78 4.26 2.37
C ALA A 44 8.16 5.42 3.30
N ILE A 45 8.77 6.46 2.75
CA ILE A 45 9.18 7.66 3.49
C ILE A 45 8.46 8.86 2.89
N ALA A 46 7.58 9.48 3.67
CA ALA A 46 6.87 10.67 3.26
C ALA A 46 7.78 11.91 3.35
N HIS A 47 7.86 12.67 2.26
CA HIS A 47 8.54 13.96 2.25
C HIS A 47 7.51 15.09 2.46
N GLY A 48 7.21 15.35 3.74
CA GLY A 48 6.29 16.41 4.15
C GLY A 48 6.63 17.76 3.49
N GLY A 49 5.63 18.41 2.90
CA GLY A 49 5.81 19.69 2.19
C GLY A 49 6.21 19.58 0.71
N LEU A 50 6.62 18.40 0.24
CA LEU A 50 6.94 18.17 -1.19
C LEU A 50 5.84 17.41 -1.95
N GLY A 51 4.79 16.94 -1.26
CA GLY A 51 3.67 16.24 -1.91
C GLY A 51 4.08 14.90 -2.52
N LEU A 52 5.09 14.23 -1.98
CA LEU A 52 5.59 12.96 -2.49
C LEU A 52 6.07 12.04 -1.36
N SER A 53 6.14 10.77 -1.67
CA SER A 53 6.75 9.73 -0.83
C SER A 53 7.79 8.97 -1.63
N ALA A 54 8.92 8.65 -1.01
CA ALA A 54 9.91 7.74 -1.56
C ALA A 54 9.56 6.31 -1.16
N VAL A 55 9.55 5.39 -2.12
CA VAL A 55 9.44 3.94 -1.91
C VAL A 55 10.81 3.32 -2.17
N ILE A 56 11.28 2.53 -1.21
CA ILE A 56 12.59 1.90 -1.22
C ILE A 56 12.43 0.39 -1.09
N GLY A 57 13.04 -0.38 -1.99
CA GLY A 57 12.93 -1.83 -2.02
C GLY A 57 13.64 -2.44 -3.22
N PHE A 58 13.50 -3.74 -3.43
CA PHE A 58 13.97 -4.40 -4.66
C PHE A 58 13.08 -4.03 -5.85
N ALA A 59 13.61 -4.06 -7.07
CA ALA A 59 12.95 -3.49 -8.25
C ALA A 59 11.52 -4.03 -8.48
N ASP A 60 11.35 -5.35 -8.37
CA ASP A 60 10.04 -6.00 -8.55
C ASP A 60 9.04 -5.63 -7.43
N ASP A 61 9.50 -5.57 -6.18
CA ASP A 61 8.69 -5.21 -5.02
C ASP A 61 8.25 -3.73 -5.07
N VAL A 62 9.14 -2.84 -5.54
CA VAL A 62 8.82 -1.42 -5.75
C VAL A 62 7.80 -1.26 -6.88
N ALA A 63 7.97 -1.98 -7.98
CA ALA A 63 7.00 -1.96 -9.09
C ALA A 63 5.63 -2.48 -8.67
N ALA A 64 5.58 -3.56 -7.87
CA ALA A 64 4.34 -4.09 -7.30
C ALA A 64 3.67 -3.08 -6.36
N THR A 65 4.46 -2.41 -5.51
CA THR A 65 4.01 -1.37 -4.58
C THR A 65 3.37 -0.20 -5.32
N GLU A 66 4.04 0.34 -6.34
CA GLU A 66 3.55 1.48 -7.13
C GLU A 66 2.21 1.14 -7.82
N LEU A 67 2.15 -0.02 -8.46
CA LEU A 67 0.96 -0.47 -9.17
C LEU A 67 -0.22 -0.68 -8.22
N LEU A 68 0.01 -1.37 -7.10
CA LEU A 68 -1.04 -1.66 -6.12
C LEU A 68 -1.52 -0.38 -5.44
N PHE A 69 -0.62 0.51 -5.02
CA PHE A 69 -0.99 1.80 -4.43
C PHE A 69 -1.85 2.64 -5.38
N THR A 70 -1.42 2.78 -6.64
CA THR A 70 -2.15 3.55 -7.65
C THR A 70 -3.53 2.95 -7.91
N SER A 71 -3.62 1.63 -8.04
CA SER A 71 -4.90 0.91 -8.20
C SER A 71 -5.84 1.17 -7.03
N LEU A 72 -5.35 1.08 -5.79
CA LEU A 72 -6.14 1.29 -4.58
C LEU A 72 -6.62 2.73 -4.44
N LEU A 73 -5.81 3.72 -4.80
CA LEU A 73 -6.25 5.11 -4.85
C LEU A 73 -7.39 5.32 -5.85
N LEU A 74 -7.30 4.73 -7.05
CA LEU A 74 -8.36 4.80 -8.05
C LEU A 74 -9.65 4.14 -7.55
N GLN A 75 -9.55 2.98 -6.89
CA GLN A 75 -10.69 2.28 -6.29
C GLN A 75 -11.34 3.10 -5.17
N ALA A 76 -10.55 3.68 -4.26
CA ALA A 76 -11.04 4.55 -3.19
C ALA A 76 -11.76 5.79 -3.75
N GLN A 77 -11.21 6.43 -4.79
CA GLN A 77 -11.85 7.55 -5.47
C GLN A 77 -13.17 7.14 -6.15
N GLY A 78 -13.20 5.97 -6.79
CA GLY A 78 -14.41 5.40 -7.38
C GLY A 78 -15.51 5.16 -6.34
N ALA A 79 -15.15 4.58 -5.19
CA ALA A 79 -16.08 4.34 -4.08
C ALA A 79 -16.63 5.66 -3.49
N LEU A 80 -15.77 6.66 -3.28
CA LEU A 80 -16.19 8.01 -2.85
C LEU A 80 -17.13 8.67 -3.86
N ALA A 81 -16.86 8.55 -5.16
CA ALA A 81 -17.69 9.09 -6.22
C ALA A 81 -19.07 8.38 -6.27
N ALA A 82 -19.09 7.06 -6.13
CA ALA A 82 -20.32 6.27 -6.08
C ALA A 82 -21.18 6.66 -4.87
N ALA A 83 -20.57 6.77 -3.68
CA ALA A 83 -21.27 7.22 -2.47
C ALA A 83 -21.84 8.63 -2.64
N ALA A 84 -21.06 9.56 -3.22
CA ALA A 84 -21.53 10.92 -3.46
C ALA A 84 -22.71 10.95 -4.46
N LYS A 85 -22.73 10.09 -5.48
CA LYS A 85 -23.79 10.03 -6.48
C LYS A 85 -25.14 9.59 -5.91
N THR A 86 -25.13 8.64 -4.97
CA THR A 86 -26.36 8.07 -4.38
C THR A 86 -26.85 8.84 -3.16
N ALA A 87 -26.02 9.73 -2.60
CA ALA A 87 -26.34 10.47 -1.38
C ALA A 87 -27.37 11.60 -1.62
N PRO A 88 -28.48 11.63 -0.86
CA PRO A 88 -29.47 12.71 -0.93
C PRO A 88 -28.86 14.11 -0.74
N PRO A 89 -29.52 15.17 -1.26
CA PRO A 89 -29.15 16.56 -0.98
C PRO A 89 -29.05 16.82 0.54
N GLY A 90 -28.08 17.64 0.95
CA GLY A 90 -27.85 18.00 2.35
C GLY A 90 -27.08 16.97 3.20
N THR A 91 -26.71 15.82 2.64
CA THR A 91 -25.92 14.81 3.36
C THR A 91 -24.44 15.17 3.47
N ARG A 92 -23.79 14.65 4.51
CA ARG A 92 -22.37 14.87 4.84
C ARG A 92 -21.39 14.10 3.95
N VAL A 93 -21.84 13.25 3.03
CA VAL A 93 -21.00 12.40 2.15
C VAL A 93 -20.03 13.22 1.28
N ARG A 94 -20.37 14.47 0.98
CA ARG A 94 -19.50 15.38 0.22
C ARG A 94 -18.57 16.22 1.10
N SER A 95 -18.67 16.12 2.42
CA SER A 95 -17.89 16.92 3.37
C SER A 95 -16.44 16.46 3.46
N GLN A 96 -15.56 17.37 3.86
CA GLN A 96 -14.15 17.07 4.09
C GLN A 96 -13.96 16.06 5.22
N SER A 97 -14.74 16.15 6.31
CA SER A 97 -14.65 15.22 7.45
C SER A 97 -15.00 13.79 7.04
N TYR A 98 -16.07 13.62 6.24
CA TYR A 98 -16.48 12.31 5.72
C TYR A 98 -15.36 11.68 4.87
N ARG A 99 -14.83 12.43 3.89
CA ARG A 99 -13.76 11.93 3.00
C ARG A 99 -12.46 11.64 3.75
N SER A 100 -12.12 12.46 4.75
CA SER A 100 -10.96 12.23 5.60
C SER A 100 -11.09 10.94 6.41
N ALA A 101 -12.23 10.73 7.07
CA ALA A 101 -12.49 9.51 7.83
C ALA A 101 -12.57 8.27 6.93
N PHE A 102 -13.18 8.42 5.74
CA PHE A 102 -13.23 7.37 4.72
C PHE A 102 -11.85 6.90 4.31
N LEU A 103 -10.95 7.81 3.90
CA LEU A 103 -9.63 7.43 3.40
C LEU A 103 -8.75 6.85 4.50
N LEU A 104 -8.88 7.35 5.73
CA LEU A 104 -8.17 6.80 6.88
C LEU A 104 -8.62 5.36 7.19
N ALA A 105 -9.94 5.13 7.28
CA ALA A 105 -10.50 3.81 7.51
C ALA A 105 -10.20 2.83 6.37
N TYR A 106 -10.23 3.32 5.13
CA TYR A 106 -9.85 2.55 3.94
C TYR A 106 -8.39 2.10 4.03
N ALA A 107 -7.46 3.01 4.32
CA ALA A 107 -6.04 2.70 4.45
C ALA A 107 -5.77 1.65 5.53
N GLN A 108 -6.34 1.82 6.74
CA GLN A 108 -6.18 0.87 7.84
C GLN A 108 -6.71 -0.51 7.48
N ARG A 109 -7.92 -0.58 6.91
CA ARG A 109 -8.53 -1.87 6.56
C ARG A 109 -7.78 -2.58 5.44
N ILE A 110 -7.22 -1.85 4.47
CA ILE A 110 -6.33 -2.43 3.46
C ILE A 110 -5.07 -3.00 4.12
N GLY A 111 -4.46 -2.30 5.07
CA GLY A 111 -3.32 -2.80 5.84
C GLY A 111 -3.63 -4.13 6.52
N ASP A 112 -4.75 -4.23 7.23
CA ASP A 112 -5.19 -5.47 7.87
C ASP A 112 -5.33 -6.63 6.86
N ARG A 113 -5.94 -6.36 5.71
CA ARG A 113 -6.18 -7.36 4.65
C ARG A 113 -4.88 -7.82 3.99
N LEU A 114 -3.91 -6.92 3.80
CA LEU A 114 -2.60 -7.25 3.25
C LEU A 114 -1.78 -8.10 4.24
N ASP A 115 -1.81 -7.75 5.53
CA ASP A 115 -1.16 -8.56 6.57
C ASP A 115 -1.77 -9.97 6.66
N GLU A 116 -3.11 -10.06 6.61
CA GLU A 116 -3.80 -11.35 6.57
C GLU A 116 -3.41 -12.20 5.35
N ALA A 117 -3.40 -11.59 4.16
CA ALA A 117 -3.02 -12.26 2.92
C ALA A 117 -1.56 -12.73 2.97
N ASN A 118 -0.63 -11.89 3.43
CA ASN A 118 0.79 -12.24 3.55
C ASN A 118 1.01 -13.38 4.54
N ARG A 119 0.34 -13.36 5.70
CA ARG A 119 0.42 -14.47 6.66
C ARG A 119 -0.10 -15.78 6.07
N ALA A 120 -1.15 -15.74 5.26
CA ALA A 120 -1.67 -16.94 4.59
C ALA A 120 -0.68 -17.48 3.54
N VAL A 121 -0.10 -16.61 2.71
CA VAL A 121 0.90 -16.99 1.69
C VAL A 121 2.16 -17.57 2.34
N LEU A 122 2.67 -16.94 3.40
CA LEU A 122 3.86 -17.43 4.11
C LEU A 122 3.63 -18.82 4.71
N ARG A 123 2.48 -19.06 5.36
CA ARG A 123 2.14 -20.39 5.90
C ARG A 123 2.07 -21.45 4.81
N ALA A 124 1.41 -21.16 3.70
CA ALA A 124 1.32 -22.10 2.58
C ALA A 124 2.71 -22.41 1.99
N ALA A 125 3.57 -21.40 1.84
CA ALA A 125 4.93 -21.58 1.36
C ALA A 125 5.80 -22.39 2.32
N GLU A 126 5.65 -22.20 3.64
CA GLU A 126 6.34 -23.01 4.65
C GLU A 126 5.90 -24.48 4.62
N GLU A 127 4.61 -24.74 4.39
CA GLU A 127 4.06 -26.10 4.23
C GLU A 127 4.59 -26.79 2.96
N GLU A 128 4.73 -26.06 1.85
CA GLU A 128 5.15 -26.61 0.55
C GLU A 128 6.68 -26.72 0.38
N LEU A 129 7.42 -25.68 0.79
CA LEU A 129 8.86 -25.51 0.53
C LEU A 129 9.73 -25.62 1.79
N GLY A 130 9.11 -25.76 2.96
CA GLY A 130 9.78 -25.59 4.25
C GLY A 130 10.21 -24.15 4.52
N ALA A 131 10.83 -23.90 5.68
CA ALA A 131 11.27 -22.56 6.10
C ALA A 131 12.60 -22.09 5.45
N SER A 132 13.02 -22.72 4.35
CA SER A 132 14.35 -22.51 3.73
C SER A 132 14.51 -21.11 3.10
N PHE A 133 13.42 -20.42 2.77
CA PHE A 133 13.41 -19.10 2.14
C PHE A 133 13.43 -17.93 3.14
N LEU A 134 13.08 -18.16 4.41
CA LEU A 134 13.03 -17.09 5.44
C LEU A 134 14.38 -16.35 5.62
N PRO A 135 15.56 -17.00 5.57
CA PRO A 135 16.83 -16.28 5.62
C PRO A 135 17.04 -15.30 4.46
N VAL A 136 16.56 -15.65 3.25
CA VAL A 136 16.64 -14.77 2.08
C VAL A 136 15.74 -13.55 2.27
N LEU A 137 14.50 -13.75 2.74
CA LEU A 137 13.58 -12.65 3.04
C LEU A 137 14.14 -11.71 4.10
N ARG A 138 14.78 -12.24 5.13
CA ARG A 138 15.45 -11.44 6.17
C ARG A 138 16.60 -10.62 5.59
N THR A 139 17.46 -11.26 4.80
CA THR A 139 18.61 -10.58 4.17
C THR A 139 18.14 -9.43 3.26
N GLN A 140 17.03 -9.61 2.55
CA GLN A 140 16.44 -8.54 1.73
C GLN A 140 15.88 -7.40 2.59
N ALA A 141 15.18 -7.72 3.68
CA ALA A 141 14.67 -6.70 4.60
C ALA A 141 15.81 -5.89 5.24
N ASP A 142 16.86 -6.57 5.71
CA ASP A 142 18.05 -5.93 6.29
C ASP A 142 18.74 -5.00 5.28
N ALA A 143 18.89 -5.44 4.02
CA ALA A 143 19.48 -4.62 2.96
C ALA A 143 18.68 -3.34 2.67
N VAL A 144 17.33 -3.41 2.74
CA VAL A 144 16.47 -2.23 2.58
C VAL A 144 16.61 -1.28 3.78
N ASP A 145 16.66 -1.82 4.99
CA ASP A 145 16.83 -1.02 6.21
C ASP A 145 18.20 -0.32 6.25
N ASP A 146 19.27 -1.02 5.89
CA ASP A 146 20.62 -0.47 5.77
C ASP A 146 20.67 0.66 4.71
N PHE A 147 20.03 0.45 3.56
CA PHE A 147 19.93 1.47 2.52
C PHE A 147 19.19 2.72 3.00
N VAL A 148 18.10 2.53 3.76
CA VAL A 148 17.34 3.64 4.33
C VAL A 148 18.18 4.40 5.35
N ALA A 149 18.86 3.70 6.25
CA ALA A 149 19.70 4.29 7.28
C ALA A 149 20.86 5.11 6.66
N ASP A 150 21.55 4.57 5.64
CA ASP A 150 22.64 5.26 4.94
C ASP A 150 22.16 6.55 4.25
N ARG A 151 20.98 6.50 3.61
CA ARG A 151 20.53 7.58 2.72
C ARG A 151 19.66 8.64 3.37
N TYR A 152 18.93 8.29 4.43
CA TYR A 152 17.97 9.18 5.08
C TYR A 152 18.29 9.45 6.55
N GLY A 153 19.19 8.68 7.17
CA GLY A 153 19.55 8.83 8.58
C GLY A 153 18.36 8.59 9.52
N ASP A 154 18.30 9.36 10.61
CA ASP A 154 17.23 9.23 11.60
C ASP A 154 15.89 9.74 11.05
N LEU A 155 14.96 8.81 10.88
CA LEU A 155 13.58 9.12 10.50
C LEU A 155 12.72 9.42 11.73
N VAL A 156 11.82 10.38 11.58
CA VAL A 156 10.79 10.69 12.59
C VAL A 156 9.44 10.16 12.14
N SER A 157 8.68 9.58 13.07
CA SER A 157 7.28 9.27 12.83
C SER A 157 6.44 10.55 12.94
N SER A 158 5.40 10.64 12.14
CA SER A 158 4.44 11.74 12.20
C SER A 158 3.03 11.19 12.42
N HIS A 159 2.20 11.95 13.12
CA HIS A 159 0.82 11.54 13.35
C HIS A 159 0.00 11.72 12.07
N VAL A 160 -0.73 10.67 11.71
CA VAL A 160 -1.69 10.71 10.59
C VAL A 160 -2.89 11.54 11.02
N ARG A 161 -3.04 12.73 10.43
CA ARG A 161 -4.17 13.61 10.77
C ARG A 161 -5.42 13.11 10.06
N GLY A 162 -6.52 13.08 10.79
CA GLY A 162 -7.83 12.76 10.23
C GLY A 162 -8.94 13.28 11.14
N GLY A 163 -9.98 13.82 10.52
CA GLY A 163 -11.22 14.10 11.24
C GLY A 163 -11.98 12.80 11.54
N TRP A 164 -12.81 12.81 12.58
CA TRP A 164 -13.72 11.70 12.87
C TRP A 164 -15.07 11.93 12.21
N ASP A 165 -15.53 10.95 11.42
CA ASP A 165 -16.89 10.90 10.87
C ASP A 165 -17.30 9.42 10.77
N ALA A 166 -18.27 8.99 11.58
CA ALA A 166 -18.63 7.57 11.69
C ALA A 166 -19.16 6.97 10.38
N ALA A 167 -19.91 7.75 9.60
CA ALA A 167 -20.42 7.31 8.30
C ALA A 167 -19.29 7.21 7.27
N GLY A 168 -18.37 8.17 7.28
CA GLY A 168 -17.14 8.14 6.50
C GLY A 168 -16.31 6.91 6.80
N TRP A 169 -16.06 6.65 8.09
CA TRP A 169 -15.31 5.49 8.57
C TRP A 169 -15.93 4.17 8.07
N ALA A 170 -17.21 3.94 8.36
CA ALA A 170 -17.91 2.72 7.97
C ALA A 170 -17.91 2.51 6.45
N SER A 171 -18.09 3.59 5.68
CA SER A 171 -18.04 3.54 4.22
C SER A 171 -16.62 3.22 3.70
N GLY A 172 -15.59 3.77 4.35
CA GLY A 172 -14.18 3.52 4.01
C GLY A 172 -13.78 2.07 4.29
N THR A 173 -14.14 1.53 5.46
CA THR A 173 -13.93 0.12 5.79
C THR A 173 -14.61 -0.79 4.78
N LYS A 174 -15.89 -0.54 4.47
CA LYS A 174 -16.62 -1.33 3.46
C LYS A 174 -15.95 -1.28 2.09
N ALA A 175 -15.59 -0.08 1.62
CA ALA A 175 -14.92 0.07 0.34
C ALA A 175 -13.56 -0.65 0.32
N ALA A 176 -12.86 -0.70 1.44
CA ALA A 176 -11.63 -1.46 1.58
C ALA A 176 -11.87 -2.96 1.60
N ASP A 177 -12.97 -3.47 2.17
CA ASP A 177 -13.34 -4.89 2.06
C ASP A 177 -13.64 -5.28 0.60
N ASP A 178 -14.33 -4.41 -0.13
CA ASP A 178 -14.70 -4.62 -1.55
C ASP A 178 -13.51 -4.41 -2.52
N ALA A 179 -12.39 -3.86 -2.03
CA ALA A 179 -11.24 -3.53 -2.87
C ALA A 179 -10.48 -4.78 -3.35
N ARG A 180 -9.98 -4.71 -4.57
CA ARG A 180 -9.20 -5.79 -5.22
C ARG A 180 -7.73 -5.59 -4.96
N LEU A 181 -7.09 -6.61 -4.37
CA LEU A 181 -5.68 -6.61 -3.99
C LEU A 181 -4.79 -7.38 -4.96
N THR A 182 -5.37 -8.23 -5.82
CA THR A 182 -4.61 -9.05 -6.77
C THR A 182 -5.05 -8.80 -8.21
N ARG A 183 -4.17 -9.08 -9.16
CA ARG A 183 -4.46 -8.98 -10.60
C ARG A 183 -5.53 -9.97 -11.08
N GLY A 184 -5.80 -11.03 -10.31
CA GLY A 184 -6.69 -12.13 -10.67
C GLY A 184 -8.19 -11.84 -10.55
N ASP A 185 -8.60 -10.75 -9.90
CA ASP A 185 -10.01 -10.50 -9.60
C ASP A 185 -10.81 -9.89 -10.77
N LEU A 186 -10.19 -9.61 -11.93
CA LEU A 186 -10.91 -9.16 -13.12
C LEU A 186 -11.85 -10.29 -13.60
N PRO A 187 -13.18 -10.10 -13.65
CA PRO A 187 -14.01 -11.05 -14.36
C PRO A 187 -13.48 -11.12 -15.80
N GLY A 188 -12.96 -12.29 -16.17
CA GLY A 188 -12.51 -12.55 -17.52
C GLY A 188 -13.66 -12.21 -18.47
N GLY A 189 -13.43 -11.19 -19.30
CA GLY A 189 -14.28 -10.95 -20.44
C GLY A 189 -14.17 -12.17 -21.35
N ALA A 190 -15.29 -12.89 -21.49
CA ALA A 190 -15.52 -13.81 -22.59
C ALA A 190 -15.53 -13.05 -23.92
#